data_AF-A0A160PMY1-F1
#
_entry.id   AF-A0A160PMY1-F1
#
_cell.length_a   1.000
_cell.length_b   1.000
_cell.length_c   1.000
_cell.angle_alpha   90.00
_cell.angle_beta   90.00
_cell.angle_gamma   90.00
#
_symmetry.space_group_name_H-M   'P 1'
#
loop_
_entity.id
_entity.type
_entity.pdbx_description
1 polymer ?
#
loop_
_entity_poly.entity_id
_entity_poly.type
_entity_poly.pdbx_seq_one_letter_code
_entity_poly.pdbx_strand_id
1 'polypeptide(L)'
;MPVTDSAAGSASERGTLIVADLPIEGIWTQLSLWESQALAAKLLRTKAEGLRDAPNDAKIQRKAASLAYCLRNAREYLRGGQSAITSRVVANYYGCMWLASAILVANPSNDYDLEKLESVTKSGHGLGNIADDRQAFPDNEFVYVRESGFFPEFLKAQGLSRADLAAVKIAGAPVREVTGLDPDRASRLISIIDILARIPELKGTFEYVTDRPALSFGVAYASFNYQEDPEKLEGIANLFGEVRQGREHTWVSLTEVKHLDQRFIEENGPPLTDYQLRTFAGSTAWEGKLAHPADQLWWSSIKHYKSAMCGTSWVKPLLGHIDDMFSLNLMMLYELSILARYRPAVWRQIIEGSLDQYRALIEAYNQVVDRVIPELALQGISGQRVTATTAGSMFAPV
;
A
#
# COMPACT_ATOMS: atom_id res chain seq x y z
N MET A 1 5.67 -2.72 11.81
CA MET A 1 4.51 -2.80 12.74
C MET A 1 4.96 -3.47 14.02
N PRO A 2 4.45 -3.08 15.20
CA PRO A 2 4.81 -3.77 16.43
C PRO A 2 4.46 -5.25 16.27
N VAL A 3 5.38 -6.12 16.69
CA VAL A 3 5.10 -7.52 16.94
C VAL A 3 3.83 -7.55 17.77
N THR A 4 2.77 -8.11 17.20
CA THR A 4 1.54 -8.35 17.93
C THR A 4 1.88 -9.29 19.07
N ASP A 5 1.81 -8.76 20.29
CA ASP A 5 1.82 -9.57 21.50
C ASP A 5 0.71 -10.62 21.34
N SER A 6 1.14 -11.87 21.21
CA SER A 6 0.32 -13.06 21.03
C SER A 6 -0.33 -13.50 22.34
N ALA A 7 -0.95 -12.54 23.03
CA ALA A 7 -1.66 -12.76 24.28
C ALA A 7 -3.04 -12.08 24.26
N ALA A 8 -3.82 -12.36 23.21
CA ALA A 8 -5.27 -12.19 23.22
C ALA A 8 -5.89 -13.35 22.43
N GLY A 9 -6.14 -14.45 23.12
CA GLY A 9 -6.87 -15.58 22.56
C GLY A 9 -8.31 -15.20 22.17
N SER A 10 -8.72 -15.69 21.01
CA SER A 10 -10.10 -16.02 20.59
C SER A 10 -11.15 -14.90 20.53
N ALA A 11 -10.94 -13.91 19.67
CA ALA A 11 -12.03 -13.38 18.85
C ALA A 11 -11.54 -13.42 17.41
N SER A 12 -12.23 -14.13 16.51
CA SER A 12 -11.95 -13.97 15.09
C SER A 12 -11.99 -12.48 14.77
N GLU A 13 -10.94 -11.95 14.16
CA GLU A 13 -10.91 -10.56 13.69
C GLU A 13 -12.11 -10.37 12.76
N ARG A 14 -13.20 -9.79 13.28
CA ARG A 14 -14.39 -9.49 12.47
C ARG A 14 -14.00 -8.38 11.51
N GLY A 15 -13.61 -8.76 10.29
CA GLY A 15 -13.47 -7.81 9.19
C GLY A 15 -14.80 -7.12 8.89
N THR A 16 -14.74 -5.88 8.46
CA THR A 16 -15.91 -5.15 7.94
C THR A 16 -16.15 -5.57 6.49
N LEU A 17 -17.26 -6.26 6.25
CA LEU A 17 -17.74 -6.60 4.91
C LEU A 17 -18.74 -5.53 4.45
N ILE A 18 -18.43 -4.85 3.36
CA ILE A 18 -19.32 -3.89 2.70
C ILE A 18 -19.87 -4.56 1.45
N VAL A 19 -21.18 -4.75 1.40
CA VAL A 19 -21.89 -5.26 0.23
C VAL A 19 -22.74 -4.14 -0.32
N ALA A 20 -22.44 -3.69 -1.52
CA ALA A 20 -23.16 -2.61 -2.18
C ALA A 20 -23.05 -2.73 -3.69
N ASP A 21 -24.07 -2.30 -4.43
CA ASP A 21 -24.02 -2.22 -5.89
C ASP A 21 -22.89 -1.28 -6.36
N LEU A 22 -22.62 -0.24 -5.57
CA LEU A 22 -21.51 0.69 -5.73
C LEU A 22 -20.56 0.60 -4.51
N PRO A 23 -19.60 -0.34 -4.50
CA PRO A 23 -18.71 -0.57 -3.34
C PRO A 23 -17.93 0.67 -2.89
N ILE A 24 -17.55 1.54 -3.84
CA ILE A 24 -16.85 2.80 -3.56
C ILE A 24 -17.73 3.74 -2.71
N GLU A 25 -19.01 3.86 -3.02
CA GLU A 25 -19.95 4.67 -2.24
C GLU A 25 -20.16 4.08 -0.83
N GLY A 26 -20.17 2.75 -0.72
CA GLY A 26 -20.21 2.06 0.57
C GLY A 26 -19.00 2.37 1.45
N ILE A 27 -17.79 2.36 0.88
CA ILE A 27 -16.56 2.76 1.60
C ILE A 27 -16.65 4.21 2.08
N TRP A 28 -17.06 5.13 1.20
CA TRP A 28 -17.20 6.53 1.57
C TRP A 28 -18.31 6.77 2.59
N THR A 29 -19.40 6.01 2.55
CA THR A 29 -20.45 6.09 3.58
C THR A 29 -19.91 5.71 4.95
N GLN A 30 -19.09 4.67 5.04
CA GLN A 30 -18.44 4.28 6.30
C GLN A 30 -17.47 5.36 6.79
N LEU A 31 -16.60 5.89 5.93
CA LEU A 31 -15.71 7.00 6.27
C LEU A 31 -16.48 8.21 6.79
N SER A 32 -17.64 8.52 6.18
CA SER A 32 -18.45 9.68 6.56
C SER A 32 -19.15 9.58 7.89
N LEU A 33 -19.30 8.38 8.44
CA LEU A 33 -19.77 8.25 9.82
C LEU A 33 -18.85 9.07 10.75
N TRP A 34 -17.54 9.04 10.51
CA TRP A 34 -16.57 9.74 11.36
C TRP A 34 -16.31 11.20 10.94
N GLU A 35 -17.03 11.73 9.95
CA GLU A 35 -17.16 13.19 9.77
C GLU A 35 -18.00 13.82 10.91
N SER A 36 -18.78 13.00 11.62
CA SER A 36 -19.42 13.37 12.89
C SER A 36 -18.44 13.20 14.06
N GLN A 37 -18.20 14.27 14.82
CA GLN A 37 -17.32 14.22 16.00
C GLN A 37 -17.82 13.21 17.04
N ALA A 38 -19.14 13.06 17.20
CA ALA A 38 -19.70 12.10 18.16
C ALA A 38 -19.39 10.65 17.78
N LEU A 39 -19.50 10.31 16.49
CA LEU A 39 -19.19 8.97 15.99
C LEU A 39 -17.68 8.73 15.91
N ALA A 40 -16.88 9.74 15.57
CA ALA A 40 -15.42 9.69 15.66
C ALA A 40 -14.95 9.43 17.10
N ALA A 41 -15.57 10.09 18.09
CA ALA A 41 -15.28 9.85 19.50
C ALA A 41 -15.69 8.44 19.92
N LYS A 42 -16.80 7.90 19.39
CA LYS A 42 -17.20 6.50 19.61
C LYS A 42 -16.14 5.54 19.08
N LEU A 43 -15.65 5.73 17.84
CA LEU A 43 -14.57 4.92 17.28
C LEU A 43 -13.32 4.96 18.17
N LEU A 44 -12.88 6.16 18.56
CA LEU A 44 -11.68 6.35 19.37
C LEU A 44 -11.79 5.69 20.75
N ARG A 45 -12.97 5.74 21.39
CA ARG A 45 -13.23 5.02 22.64
C ARG A 45 -13.11 3.52 22.44
N THR A 46 -13.75 2.97 21.40
CA THR A 46 -13.67 1.53 21.08
C THR A 46 -12.24 1.10 20.81
N LYS A 47 -11.45 1.88 20.06
CA LYS A 47 -10.03 1.58 19.82
C LYS A 47 -9.16 1.72 21.08
N ALA A 48 -9.61 2.49 22.07
CA ALA A 48 -8.91 2.68 23.33
C ALA A 48 -9.23 1.60 24.37
N GLU A 49 -10.25 0.76 24.14
CA GLU A 49 -10.60 -0.35 25.01
C GLU A 49 -9.40 -1.31 25.17
N GLY A 50 -9.06 -1.65 26.41
CA GLY A 50 -7.94 -2.55 26.70
C GLY A 50 -6.54 -1.93 26.64
N LEU A 51 -6.40 -0.64 26.28
CA LEU A 51 -5.10 0.04 26.36
C LEU A 51 -4.71 0.31 27.80
N ARG A 52 -3.45 -0.04 28.14
CA ARG A 52 -2.87 0.25 29.46
C ARG A 52 -2.92 1.73 29.82
N ASP A 53 -2.62 2.60 28.84
CA ASP A 53 -2.60 4.05 28.97
C ASP A 53 -3.71 4.69 28.11
N ALA A 54 -4.96 4.31 28.38
CA ALA A 54 -6.10 4.81 27.62
C ALA A 54 -6.23 6.35 27.72
N PRO A 55 -6.47 7.06 26.59
CA PRO A 55 -6.64 8.50 26.59
C PRO A 55 -7.88 8.90 27.40
N ASN A 56 -7.76 10.01 28.16
CA ASN A 56 -8.92 10.60 28.84
C ASN A 56 -9.93 11.19 27.84
N ASP A 57 -11.16 11.46 28.30
CA ASP A 57 -12.24 11.93 27.42
C ASP A 57 -11.88 13.24 26.70
N ALA A 58 -11.20 14.17 27.38
CA ALA A 58 -10.75 15.42 26.77
C ALA A 58 -9.83 15.18 25.56
N LYS A 59 -8.87 14.25 25.66
CA LYS A 59 -8.00 13.86 24.54
C LYS A 59 -8.80 13.16 23.43
N ILE A 60 -9.76 12.30 23.79
CA ILE A 60 -10.66 11.65 22.82
C ILE A 60 -11.45 12.69 22.03
N GLN A 61 -12.05 13.69 22.68
CA GLN A 61 -12.85 14.71 22.01
C GLN A 61 -12.00 15.58 21.06
N ARG A 62 -10.79 15.97 21.48
CA ARG A 62 -9.86 16.71 20.60
C ARG A 62 -9.46 15.89 19.36
N LYS A 63 -9.12 14.62 19.55
CA LYS A 63 -8.81 13.70 18.43
C LYS A 63 -10.04 13.45 17.55
N ALA A 64 -11.23 13.35 18.13
CA ALA A 64 -12.47 13.19 17.36
C ALA A 64 -12.79 14.39 16.47
N ALA A 65 -12.62 15.61 16.99
CA ALA A 65 -12.75 16.84 16.21
C ALA A 65 -11.73 16.89 15.07
N SER A 66 -10.48 16.49 15.36
CA SER A 66 -9.39 16.41 14.39
C SER A 66 -9.66 15.38 13.29
N LEU A 67 -10.16 14.19 13.65
CA LEU A 67 -10.49 13.11 12.71
C LEU A 67 -11.61 13.54 11.77
N ALA A 68 -12.69 14.10 12.33
CA ALA A 68 -13.81 14.62 11.55
C ALA A 68 -13.37 15.71 10.56
N TYR A 69 -12.48 16.60 10.98
CA TYR A 69 -11.92 17.63 10.10
C TYR A 69 -11.09 17.02 8.96
N CYS A 70 -10.18 16.09 9.26
CA CYS A 70 -9.35 15.43 8.25
C CYS A 70 -10.21 14.70 7.21
N LEU A 71 -11.25 13.98 7.63
CA LEU A 71 -12.12 13.23 6.74
C LEU A 71 -12.96 14.13 5.83
N ARG A 72 -13.48 15.25 6.33
CA ARG A 72 -14.18 16.24 5.48
C ARG A 72 -13.27 16.80 4.40
N ASN A 73 -12.05 17.20 4.76
CA ASN A 73 -11.08 17.70 3.79
C ASN A 73 -10.68 16.62 2.77
N ALA A 74 -10.41 15.39 3.23
CA ALA A 74 -10.10 14.27 2.34
C ALA A 74 -11.21 14.04 1.30
N ARG A 75 -12.47 14.06 1.75
CA ARG A 75 -13.63 13.95 0.87
C ARG A 75 -13.70 15.10 -0.13
N GLU A 76 -13.55 16.34 0.30
CA GLU A 76 -13.60 17.49 -0.61
C GLU A 76 -12.57 17.38 -1.73
N TYR A 77 -11.35 16.97 -1.43
CA TYR A 77 -10.31 16.78 -2.44
C TYR A 77 -10.59 15.58 -3.37
N LEU A 78 -10.95 14.41 -2.82
CA LEU A 78 -11.07 13.17 -3.59
C LEU A 78 -12.42 13.04 -4.31
N ARG A 79 -13.47 13.73 -3.83
CA ARG A 79 -14.84 13.64 -4.36
C ARG A 79 -15.37 14.96 -4.91
N GLY A 80 -14.59 16.04 -4.87
CA GLY A 80 -14.98 17.39 -5.31
C GLY A 80 -15.10 17.60 -6.82
N GLY A 81 -15.15 16.54 -7.64
CA GLY A 81 -15.51 16.64 -9.07
C GLY A 81 -14.42 17.16 -10.01
N GLN A 82 -13.14 16.97 -9.69
CA GLN A 82 -12.02 17.34 -10.58
C GLN A 82 -11.97 16.41 -11.80
N SER A 83 -12.37 16.91 -12.97
CA SER A 83 -12.39 16.13 -14.22
C SER A 83 -11.06 16.18 -14.98
N ALA A 84 -10.34 17.30 -14.92
CA ALA A 84 -9.06 17.46 -15.62
C ALA A 84 -7.94 16.73 -14.89
N ILE A 85 -7.14 15.95 -15.62
CA ILE A 85 -6.03 15.14 -15.06
C ILE A 85 -5.07 15.96 -14.19
N THR A 86 -4.69 17.16 -14.62
CA THR A 86 -3.76 18.05 -13.89
C THR A 86 -4.29 18.44 -12.52
N SER A 87 -5.52 18.95 -12.43
CA SER A 87 -6.10 19.34 -11.14
C SER A 87 -6.44 18.12 -10.29
N ARG A 88 -6.81 17.00 -10.94
CA ARG A 88 -7.12 15.74 -10.29
C ARG A 88 -5.91 15.12 -9.60
N VAL A 89 -4.73 15.05 -10.21
CA VAL A 89 -3.54 14.47 -9.54
C VAL A 89 -3.11 15.29 -8.33
N VAL A 90 -3.23 16.62 -8.40
CA VAL A 90 -2.94 17.51 -7.27
C VAL A 90 -3.97 17.30 -6.15
N ALA A 91 -5.26 17.23 -6.49
CA ALA A 91 -6.32 16.98 -5.52
C ALA A 91 -6.16 15.60 -4.87
N ASN A 92 -5.84 14.57 -5.65
CA ASN A 92 -5.56 13.22 -5.16
C ASN A 92 -4.47 13.19 -4.11
N TYR A 93 -3.37 13.93 -4.33
CA TYR A 93 -2.30 14.02 -3.34
C TYR A 93 -2.75 14.66 -2.02
N TYR A 94 -3.37 15.84 -2.08
CA TYR A 94 -3.83 16.51 -0.85
C TYR A 94 -4.93 15.73 -0.14
N GLY A 95 -5.83 15.08 -0.89
CA GLY A 95 -6.83 14.16 -0.34
C GLY A 95 -6.20 12.96 0.38
N CYS A 96 -5.18 12.34 -0.23
CA CYS A 96 -4.46 11.23 0.38
C CYS A 96 -3.67 11.66 1.63
N MET A 97 -3.07 12.85 1.63
CA MET A 97 -2.43 13.44 2.83
C MET A 97 -3.43 13.67 3.98
N TRP A 98 -4.66 14.08 3.68
CA TRP A 98 -5.71 14.20 4.69
C TRP A 98 -6.18 12.84 5.22
N LEU A 99 -6.25 11.81 4.37
CA LEU A 99 -6.48 10.44 4.82
C LEU A 99 -5.33 9.91 5.69
N ALA A 100 -4.07 10.20 5.33
CA ALA A 100 -2.90 9.87 6.13
C ALA A 100 -2.98 10.52 7.52
N SER A 101 -3.36 11.80 7.56
CA SER A 101 -3.57 12.54 8.80
C SER A 101 -4.71 11.94 9.64
N ALA A 102 -5.81 11.53 9.00
CA ALA A 102 -6.92 10.84 9.67
C ALA A 102 -6.47 9.51 10.29
N ILE A 103 -5.64 8.72 9.61
CA ILE A 103 -5.05 7.48 10.16
C ILE A 103 -4.25 7.77 11.43
N LEU A 104 -3.39 8.81 11.42
CA LEU A 104 -2.60 9.19 12.61
C LEU A 104 -3.50 9.59 13.77
N VAL A 105 -4.47 10.44 13.53
CA VAL A 105 -5.39 10.95 14.55
C VAL A 105 -6.29 9.83 15.08
N ALA A 106 -6.65 8.84 14.27
CA ALA A 106 -7.48 7.70 14.67
C ALA A 106 -6.78 6.70 15.60
N ASN A 107 -5.46 6.82 15.80
CA ASN A 107 -4.74 5.99 16.76
C ASN A 107 -4.79 6.61 18.17
N PRO A 108 -5.48 5.97 19.14
CA PRO A 108 -5.62 6.49 20.50
C PRO A 108 -4.31 6.52 21.30
N SER A 109 -3.33 5.70 20.95
CA SER A 109 -2.06 5.55 21.68
C SER A 109 -1.07 6.67 21.42
N ASN A 110 -1.26 7.49 20.37
CA ASN A 110 -0.40 8.62 20.05
C ASN A 110 -1.01 9.97 20.46
N ASP A 111 -0.26 11.05 20.29
CA ASP A 111 -0.64 12.42 20.62
C ASP A 111 -1.07 13.26 19.41
N TYR A 112 -1.23 12.67 18.22
CA TYR A 112 -1.64 13.42 17.03
C TYR A 112 -3.07 13.96 17.14
N ASP A 113 -3.17 15.28 17.05
CA ASP A 113 -4.35 16.10 16.79
C ASP A 113 -4.00 17.17 15.74
N LEU A 114 -4.91 18.09 15.43
CA LEU A 114 -4.66 19.13 14.41
C LEU A 114 -3.44 20.01 14.72
N GLU A 115 -3.22 20.39 15.98
CA GLU A 115 -2.09 21.23 16.37
C GLU A 115 -0.76 20.51 16.11
N LYS A 116 -0.70 19.22 16.51
CA LYS A 116 0.47 18.39 16.25
C LYS A 116 0.71 18.17 14.75
N LEU A 117 -0.36 17.89 13.99
CA LEU A 117 -0.29 17.74 12.54
C LEU A 117 0.25 19.02 11.87
N GLU A 118 -0.26 20.19 12.25
CA GLU A 118 0.23 21.48 11.77
C GLU A 118 1.71 21.69 12.12
N SER A 119 2.11 21.35 13.35
CA SER A 119 3.51 21.46 13.78
C SER A 119 4.45 20.59 12.95
N VAL A 120 4.04 19.38 12.58
CA VAL A 120 4.86 18.46 11.78
C VAL A 120 4.91 18.93 10.32
N THR A 121 3.80 19.39 9.76
CA THR A 121 3.72 19.86 8.36
C THR A 121 4.43 21.20 8.14
N LYS A 122 4.64 22.03 9.18
CA LYS A 122 5.53 23.21 9.13
C LYS A 122 6.96 22.87 8.70
N SER A 123 7.43 21.66 8.97
CA SER A 123 8.73 21.16 8.51
C SER A 123 8.69 20.61 7.06
N GLY A 124 7.56 20.77 6.37
CA GLY A 124 7.29 20.25 5.04
C GLY A 124 6.62 18.87 5.04
N HIS A 125 6.32 18.39 3.85
CA HIS A 125 5.61 17.11 3.65
C HIS A 125 6.48 15.89 3.96
N GLY A 126 7.78 16.06 4.17
CA GLY A 126 8.72 14.98 4.51
C GLY A 126 9.18 14.14 3.33
N LEU A 127 8.81 14.54 2.12
CA LEU A 127 9.32 14.02 0.85
C LEU A 127 10.08 15.14 0.14
N GLY A 128 11.08 14.75 -0.64
CA GLY A 128 11.78 15.61 -1.58
C GLY A 128 11.85 14.92 -2.94
N ASN A 129 12.02 15.71 -3.99
CA ASN A 129 12.16 15.22 -5.35
C ASN A 129 13.43 15.80 -5.99
N ILE A 130 13.96 15.12 -7.01
CA ILE A 130 15.08 15.59 -7.81
C ILE A 130 14.99 14.97 -9.21
N ALA A 131 15.34 15.76 -10.23
CA ALA A 131 15.48 15.27 -11.59
C ALA A 131 16.96 15.10 -11.97
N ASP A 132 17.31 14.02 -12.66
CA ASP A 132 18.62 13.86 -13.31
C ASP A 132 18.55 14.30 -14.78
N ASP A 133 18.98 15.52 -15.07
CA ASP A 133 18.88 16.12 -16.42
C ASP A 133 19.67 15.37 -17.52
N ARG A 134 20.46 14.34 -17.15
CA ARG A 134 21.19 13.48 -18.10
C ARG A 134 20.37 12.29 -18.59
N GLN A 135 19.23 12.00 -17.97
CA GLN A 135 18.35 10.90 -18.33
C GLN A 135 17.03 11.43 -18.89
N ALA A 136 16.35 10.62 -19.69
CA ALA A 136 15.02 10.96 -20.19
C ALA A 136 13.95 10.59 -19.16
N PHE A 137 12.78 11.22 -19.25
CA PHE A 137 11.61 10.75 -18.54
C PHE A 137 11.25 9.34 -19.01
N PRO A 138 10.88 8.42 -18.10
CA PRO A 138 10.60 8.59 -16.67
C PRO A 138 11.81 8.35 -15.75
N ASP A 139 12.95 7.92 -16.30
CA ASP A 139 14.13 7.49 -15.52
C ASP A 139 14.85 8.62 -14.80
N ASN A 140 14.59 9.86 -15.19
CA ASN A 140 15.18 11.02 -14.55
C ASN A 140 14.46 11.52 -13.31
N GLU A 141 13.21 11.12 -13.04
CA GLU A 141 12.43 11.68 -11.92
C GLU A 141 12.54 10.78 -10.68
N PHE A 142 13.07 11.34 -9.59
CA PHE A 142 13.29 10.65 -8.33
C PHE A 142 12.61 11.34 -7.15
N VAL A 143 12.12 10.54 -6.22
CA VAL A 143 11.60 10.96 -4.91
C VAL A 143 12.42 10.30 -3.80
N TYR A 144 12.52 10.97 -2.66
CA TYR A 144 13.21 10.46 -1.48
C TYR A 144 12.56 10.94 -0.19
N VAL A 145 12.76 10.17 0.89
CA VAL A 145 12.26 10.53 2.22
C VAL A 145 13.24 11.51 2.87
N ARG A 146 12.72 12.64 3.37
CA ARG A 146 13.54 13.62 4.10
C ARG A 146 13.69 13.23 5.57
N GLU A 147 14.68 13.79 6.23
CA GLU A 147 14.93 13.59 7.66
C GLU A 147 13.70 13.90 8.54
N SER A 148 13.05 15.02 8.23
CA SER A 148 11.93 15.61 8.97
C SER A 148 10.73 15.91 8.06
N GLY A 149 9.56 16.08 8.66
CA GLY A 149 8.31 16.42 7.98
C GLY A 149 7.24 15.36 8.19
N PHE A 150 6.11 15.49 7.48
CA PHE A 150 4.96 14.62 7.67
C PHE A 150 5.21 13.15 7.37
N PHE A 151 5.71 12.82 6.18
CA PHE A 151 5.89 11.44 5.74
C PHE A 151 6.77 10.56 6.66
N PRO A 152 7.97 10.99 7.11
CA PRO A 152 8.77 10.17 8.02
C PRO A 152 8.12 9.97 9.39
N GLU A 153 7.35 10.94 9.89
CA GLU A 153 6.56 10.80 11.11
C GLU A 153 5.36 9.85 10.90
N PHE A 154 4.76 9.89 9.70
CA PHE A 154 3.72 8.92 9.31
C PHE A 154 4.26 7.49 9.32
N LEU A 155 5.39 7.25 8.65
CA LEU A 155 6.06 5.93 8.64
C LEU A 155 6.37 5.42 10.06
N LYS A 156 6.91 6.30 10.92
CA LYS A 156 7.17 5.99 12.32
C LYS A 156 5.90 5.55 13.05
N ALA A 157 4.79 6.27 12.85
CA ALA A 157 3.52 5.94 13.46
C ALA A 157 2.86 4.67 12.87
N GLN A 158 3.17 4.30 11.63
CA GLN A 158 2.85 2.98 11.05
C GLN A 158 3.75 1.85 11.60
N GLY A 159 4.66 2.17 12.51
CA GLY A 159 5.49 1.20 13.22
C GLY A 159 6.73 0.78 12.44
N LEU A 160 7.26 1.63 11.56
CA LEU A 160 8.62 1.48 11.02
C LEU A 160 9.63 1.71 12.15
N SER A 161 10.62 0.81 12.29
CA SER A 161 11.58 0.90 13.38
C SER A 161 12.50 2.10 13.22
N ARG A 162 13.21 2.49 14.29
CA ARG A 162 14.21 3.56 14.21
C ARG A 162 15.34 3.23 13.22
N ALA A 163 15.73 1.96 13.14
CA ALA A 163 16.77 1.50 12.21
C ALA A 163 16.27 1.59 10.76
N ASP A 164 15.07 1.09 10.48
CA ASP A 164 14.45 1.16 9.15
C ASP A 164 14.24 2.62 8.71
N LEU A 165 13.78 3.49 9.61
CA LEU A 165 13.65 4.93 9.34
C LEU A 165 15.00 5.56 8.99
N ALA A 166 16.08 5.17 9.66
CA ALA A 166 17.42 5.67 9.35
C ALA A 166 17.94 5.16 7.99
N ALA A 167 17.54 3.95 7.58
CA ALA A 167 17.88 3.37 6.29
C ALA A 167 17.16 4.04 5.11
N VAL A 168 15.92 4.52 5.31
CA VAL A 168 15.12 5.13 4.21
C VAL A 168 15.27 6.64 4.07
N LYS A 169 15.62 7.36 5.14
CA LYS A 169 15.69 8.84 5.13
C LYS A 169 17.00 9.36 4.57
N ILE A 170 16.97 10.51 3.90
CA ILE A 170 18.16 11.31 3.63
C ILE A 170 18.27 12.43 4.67
N ALA A 171 19.37 12.41 5.44
CA ALA A 171 19.67 13.42 6.46
C ALA A 171 20.29 14.69 5.86
N GLY A 172 20.08 15.82 6.54
CA GLY A 172 20.70 17.10 6.21
C GLY A 172 20.08 17.82 5.00
N ALA A 173 20.95 18.42 4.17
CA ALA A 173 20.51 19.30 3.09
C ALA A 173 19.75 18.53 1.99
N PRO A 174 18.70 19.13 1.39
CA PRO A 174 18.02 18.57 0.24
C PRO A 174 19.00 18.17 -0.86
N VAL A 175 18.70 17.07 -1.55
CA VAL A 175 19.44 16.64 -2.73
C VAL A 175 19.25 17.70 -3.82
N ARG A 176 20.36 18.22 -4.34
CA ARG A 176 20.37 19.26 -5.40
C ARG A 176 20.78 18.74 -6.76
N GLU A 177 21.51 17.64 -6.77
CA GLU A 177 21.98 16.96 -7.97
C GLU A 177 22.09 15.46 -7.67
N VAL A 178 21.87 14.65 -8.70
CA VAL A 178 22.05 13.18 -8.63
C VAL A 178 23.53 12.82 -8.85
N THR A 179 24.24 13.61 -9.64
CA THR A 179 25.69 13.50 -9.86
C THR A 179 26.47 13.66 -8.56
N GLY A 180 27.41 12.75 -8.32
CA GLY A 180 28.35 12.88 -7.21
C GLY A 180 27.75 12.64 -5.82
N LEU A 181 26.49 12.20 -5.74
CA LEU A 181 25.96 11.65 -4.50
C LEU A 181 26.79 10.43 -4.07
N ASP A 182 27.05 10.33 -2.78
CA ASP A 182 27.64 9.13 -2.21
C ASP A 182 26.71 7.92 -2.43
N PRO A 183 27.25 6.70 -2.52
CA PRO A 183 26.45 5.50 -2.83
C PRO A 183 25.29 5.26 -1.85
N ASP A 184 25.45 5.61 -0.57
CA ASP A 184 24.42 5.43 0.44
C ASP A 184 23.23 6.36 0.16
N ARG A 185 23.46 7.66 -0.05
CA ARG A 185 22.39 8.60 -0.42
C ARG A 185 21.77 8.28 -1.77
N ALA A 186 22.57 7.89 -2.76
CA ALA A 186 22.08 7.51 -4.07
C ALA A 186 21.12 6.31 -4.00
N SER A 187 21.40 5.32 -3.14
CA SER A 187 20.54 4.15 -2.97
C SER A 187 19.17 4.45 -2.34
N ARG A 188 19.00 5.64 -1.76
CA ARG A 188 17.74 6.12 -1.14
C ARG A 188 16.88 6.96 -2.09
N LEU A 189 17.35 7.21 -3.31
CA LEU A 189 16.56 7.80 -4.37
C LEU A 189 15.71 6.72 -5.02
N ILE A 190 14.41 6.98 -5.17
CA ILE A 190 13.46 6.04 -5.77
C ILE A 190 12.92 6.70 -7.03
N SER A 191 13.08 6.06 -8.18
CA SER A 191 12.53 6.61 -9.42
C SER A 191 11.01 6.43 -9.46
N ILE A 192 10.31 7.34 -10.12
CA ILE A 192 8.85 7.26 -10.28
C ILE A 192 8.41 5.94 -10.92
N ILE A 193 9.21 5.43 -11.86
CA ILE A 193 8.94 4.17 -12.56
C ILE A 193 9.06 2.96 -11.64
N ASP A 194 9.97 3.00 -10.66
CA ASP A 194 10.15 1.96 -9.64
C ASP A 194 8.92 1.90 -8.70
N ILE A 195 8.34 3.06 -8.36
CA ILE A 195 7.11 3.11 -7.56
C ILE A 195 5.91 2.56 -8.34
N LEU A 196 5.74 2.98 -9.60
CA LEU A 196 4.66 2.50 -10.46
C LEU A 196 4.72 0.98 -10.66
N ALA A 197 5.92 0.41 -10.83
CA ALA A 197 6.13 -1.02 -10.98
C ALA A 197 5.61 -1.85 -9.80
N ARG A 198 5.51 -1.26 -8.60
CA ARG A 198 5.08 -1.94 -7.37
C ARG A 198 3.57 -1.90 -7.14
N ILE A 199 2.80 -1.14 -7.93
CA ILE A 199 1.35 -1.02 -7.76
C ILE A 199 0.68 -2.18 -8.51
N PRO A 200 0.16 -3.22 -7.83
CA PRO A 200 -0.30 -4.45 -8.50
C PRO A 200 -1.49 -4.21 -9.43
N GLU A 201 -2.35 -3.26 -9.09
CA GLU A 201 -3.47 -2.84 -9.92
C GLU A 201 -3.05 -2.26 -11.27
N LEU A 202 -1.80 -1.79 -11.39
CA LEU A 202 -1.26 -1.25 -12.63
C LEU A 202 -0.43 -2.26 -13.42
N LYS A 203 -0.17 -3.47 -12.91
CA LYS A 203 0.81 -4.41 -13.49
C LYS A 203 0.72 -4.51 -15.01
N GLY A 204 -0.45 -4.86 -15.55
CA GLY A 204 -0.62 -5.01 -17.00
C GLY A 204 -0.44 -3.71 -17.79
N THR A 205 -1.00 -2.59 -17.31
CA THR A 205 -0.84 -1.28 -17.96
C THR A 205 0.60 -0.79 -17.88
N PHE A 206 1.27 -0.99 -16.75
CA PHE A 206 2.67 -0.63 -16.52
C PHE A 206 3.59 -1.39 -17.49
N GLU A 207 3.48 -2.72 -17.53
CA GLU A 207 4.28 -3.57 -18.41
C GLU A 207 4.06 -3.19 -19.87
N TYR A 208 2.81 -2.94 -20.27
CA TYR A 208 2.48 -2.51 -21.63
C TYR A 208 3.02 -1.12 -22.02
N VAL A 209 2.96 -0.15 -21.11
CA VAL A 209 3.38 1.24 -21.39
C VAL A 209 4.90 1.40 -21.36
N THR A 210 5.58 0.59 -20.55
CA THR A 210 6.99 0.83 -20.19
C THR A 210 7.94 -0.23 -20.74
N ASP A 211 7.42 -1.36 -21.21
CA ASP A 211 8.18 -2.57 -21.56
C ASP A 211 9.08 -3.07 -20.42
N ARG A 212 8.73 -2.76 -19.17
CA ARG A 212 9.47 -3.17 -17.97
C ARG A 212 8.65 -4.12 -17.12
N PRO A 213 9.28 -5.12 -16.49
CA PRO A 213 8.59 -6.03 -15.59
C PRO A 213 8.08 -5.30 -14.35
N ALA A 214 6.88 -5.65 -13.90
CA ALA A 214 6.38 -5.18 -12.62
C ALA A 214 7.19 -5.76 -11.44
N LEU A 215 7.17 -5.06 -10.32
CA LEU A 215 7.76 -5.44 -9.04
C LEU A 215 6.70 -5.88 -8.02
N SER A 216 5.58 -6.37 -8.57
CA SER A 216 4.50 -7.04 -7.86
C SER A 216 4.24 -8.41 -8.49
N PHE A 217 4.17 -9.44 -7.65
CA PHE A 217 4.10 -10.84 -8.06
C PHE A 217 2.82 -11.44 -7.49
N GLY A 218 1.92 -11.90 -8.35
CA GLY A 218 0.76 -12.65 -7.88
C GLY A 218 1.24 -13.95 -7.22
N VAL A 219 0.71 -14.27 -6.05
CA VAL A 219 1.12 -15.44 -5.26
C VAL A 219 -0.07 -16.34 -4.99
N ALA A 220 0.11 -17.64 -5.23
CA ALA A 220 -0.92 -18.65 -5.02
C ALA A 220 -0.31 -19.93 -4.45
N TYR A 221 -1.15 -20.77 -3.85
CA TYR A 221 -0.76 -22.11 -3.46
C TYR A 221 -0.40 -22.93 -4.70
N ALA A 222 0.82 -23.47 -4.77
CA ALA A 222 1.25 -24.23 -5.93
C ALA A 222 0.55 -25.59 -6.04
N SER A 223 0.29 -26.04 -7.27
CA SER A 223 -0.28 -27.36 -7.51
C SER A 223 0.71 -28.48 -7.15
N PHE A 224 2.01 -28.19 -7.14
CA PHE A 224 3.04 -29.15 -6.76
C PHE A 224 2.94 -29.62 -5.30
N ASN A 225 2.33 -28.83 -4.41
CA ASN A 225 2.08 -29.28 -3.05
C ASN A 225 1.21 -30.55 -2.99
N TYR A 226 0.30 -30.76 -3.96
CA TYR A 226 -0.50 -32.00 -4.06
C TYR A 226 0.30 -33.19 -4.58
N GLN A 227 1.39 -32.96 -5.31
CA GLN A 227 2.25 -34.02 -5.85
C GLN A 227 3.23 -34.55 -4.81
N GLU A 228 3.73 -33.70 -3.92
CA GLU A 228 4.57 -34.10 -2.78
C GLU A 228 3.78 -34.79 -1.65
N ASP A 229 2.45 -34.86 -1.73
CA ASP A 229 1.60 -35.52 -0.73
C ASP A 229 0.34 -36.15 -1.35
N PRO A 230 0.47 -37.23 -2.12
CA PRO A 230 -0.65 -37.83 -2.82
C PRO A 230 -1.74 -38.37 -1.87
N GLU A 231 -1.40 -38.71 -0.61
CA GLU A 231 -2.37 -39.13 0.42
C GLU A 231 -3.37 -38.02 0.82
N LYS A 232 -3.10 -36.75 0.46
CA LYS A 232 -3.99 -35.60 0.71
C LYS A 232 -5.11 -35.45 -0.30
N LEU A 233 -4.99 -36.02 -1.49
CA LEU A 233 -5.98 -35.88 -2.56
C LEU A 233 -7.34 -36.48 -2.15
N GLU A 234 -7.35 -37.48 -1.26
CA GLU A 234 -8.57 -38.06 -0.70
C GLU A 234 -9.25 -37.16 0.37
N GLY A 235 -8.51 -36.20 0.96
CA GLY A 235 -9.01 -35.27 1.97
C GLY A 235 -9.66 -34.00 1.43
N ILE A 236 -9.61 -33.78 0.11
CA ILE A 236 -10.16 -32.58 -0.58
C ILE A 236 -11.70 -32.52 -0.45
N ALA A 237 -12.36 -33.60 -0.03
CA ALA A 237 -13.78 -33.60 0.34
C ALA A 237 -14.09 -32.72 1.59
N ASN A 238 -13.09 -32.33 2.38
CA ASN A 238 -13.25 -31.42 3.52
C ASN A 238 -12.86 -29.98 3.13
N LEU A 239 -13.69 -29.36 2.30
CA LEU A 239 -13.51 -28.04 1.67
C LEU A 239 -13.27 -26.84 2.64
N PHE A 240 -13.32 -27.05 3.96
CA PHE A 240 -13.20 -26.00 4.98
C PHE A 240 -12.43 -26.43 6.26
N GLY A 241 -11.71 -27.56 6.22
CA GLY A 241 -10.96 -28.06 7.38
C GLY A 241 -9.55 -27.50 7.45
N GLU A 242 -9.16 -26.96 8.60
CA GLU A 242 -7.78 -26.56 8.92
C GLU A 242 -6.79 -27.69 8.58
N VAL A 243 -6.05 -27.56 7.48
CA VAL A 243 -4.88 -28.40 7.22
C VAL A 243 -3.74 -27.85 8.08
N ARG A 244 -3.79 -28.11 9.40
CA ARG A 244 -2.61 -27.96 10.27
C ARG A 244 -1.67 -29.09 9.92
N GLN A 245 -0.50 -28.75 9.38
CA GLN A 245 0.47 -29.76 8.98
C GLN A 245 1.89 -29.38 9.33
N GLY A 246 2.59 -30.35 9.93
CA GLY A 246 4.00 -30.39 10.32
C GLY A 246 5.07 -30.06 9.26
N ARG A 247 4.72 -29.40 8.15
CA ARG A 247 5.64 -29.05 7.07
C ARG A 247 6.25 -27.69 7.33
N GLU A 248 7.58 -27.63 7.26
CA GLU A 248 8.35 -26.39 7.44
C GLU A 248 8.41 -25.54 6.16
N HIS A 249 7.73 -25.96 5.08
CA HIS A 249 7.65 -25.20 3.84
C HIS A 249 6.36 -25.49 3.04
N THR A 250 6.03 -24.53 2.17
CA THR A 250 4.97 -24.65 1.16
C THR A 250 5.51 -24.16 -0.19
N TRP A 251 5.18 -24.86 -1.27
CA TRP A 251 5.42 -24.35 -2.63
C TRP A 251 4.42 -23.25 -2.97
N VAL A 252 4.94 -22.10 -3.39
CA VAL A 252 4.18 -20.92 -3.80
C VAL A 252 4.36 -20.74 -5.30
N SER A 253 3.25 -20.61 -6.02
CA SER A 253 3.22 -20.31 -7.44
C SER A 253 3.18 -18.80 -7.67
N LEU A 254 4.02 -18.33 -8.59
CA LEU A 254 4.05 -16.95 -9.06
C LEU A 254 3.23 -16.82 -10.35
N THR A 255 2.12 -16.12 -10.28
CA THR A 255 1.19 -15.97 -11.40
C THR A 255 1.60 -14.80 -12.29
N GLU A 256 1.29 -14.91 -13.59
CA GLU A 256 1.51 -13.84 -14.58
C GLU A 256 2.97 -13.37 -14.71
N VAL A 257 3.94 -14.24 -14.44
CA VAL A 257 5.38 -13.92 -14.53
C VAL A 257 6.18 -14.95 -15.33
N LYS A 258 5.51 -15.83 -16.09
CA LYS A 258 6.17 -16.88 -16.90
C LYS A 258 7.16 -16.34 -17.95
N HIS A 259 7.01 -15.08 -18.33
CA HIS A 259 7.84 -14.41 -19.32
C HIS A 259 9.13 -13.84 -18.72
N LEU A 260 9.24 -13.78 -17.38
CA LEU A 260 10.41 -13.30 -16.67
C LEU A 260 11.45 -14.41 -16.54
N ASP A 261 12.71 -14.02 -16.61
CA ASP A 261 13.82 -14.92 -16.33
C ASP A 261 13.95 -15.19 -14.82
N GLN A 262 14.59 -16.31 -14.49
CA GLN A 262 14.76 -16.75 -13.11
C GLN A 262 15.56 -15.75 -12.27
N ARG A 263 16.60 -15.15 -12.84
CA ARG A 263 17.48 -14.22 -12.12
C ARG A 263 16.72 -12.97 -11.70
N PHE A 264 15.87 -12.43 -12.57
CA PHE A 264 15.00 -11.32 -12.22
C PHE A 264 14.09 -11.67 -11.04
N ILE A 265 13.51 -12.87 -11.02
CA ILE A 265 12.64 -13.34 -9.95
C ILE A 265 13.43 -13.51 -8.64
N GLU A 266 14.64 -14.06 -8.69
CA GLU A 266 15.49 -14.21 -7.50
C GLU A 266 15.92 -12.84 -6.92
N GLU A 267 16.19 -11.85 -7.78
CA GLU A 267 16.62 -10.51 -7.36
C GLU A 267 15.46 -9.61 -6.91
N ASN A 268 14.25 -9.82 -7.44
CA ASN A 268 13.12 -8.89 -7.30
C ASN A 268 11.85 -9.50 -6.73
N GLY A 269 11.72 -10.82 -6.74
CA GLY A 269 10.54 -11.56 -6.34
C GLY A 269 10.44 -11.79 -4.83
N PRO A 270 9.38 -12.50 -4.41
CA PRO A 270 9.19 -12.87 -3.01
C PRO A 270 10.34 -13.72 -2.49
N PRO A 271 10.58 -13.77 -1.17
CA PRO A 271 11.68 -14.51 -0.56
C PRO A 271 11.42 -16.03 -0.60
N LEU A 272 11.47 -16.62 -1.81
CA LEU A 272 11.33 -18.04 -2.04
C LEU A 272 12.70 -18.65 -2.34
N THR A 273 12.77 -19.97 -2.21
CA THR A 273 13.94 -20.78 -2.55
C THR A 273 13.56 -21.84 -3.58
N ASP A 274 14.53 -22.49 -4.20
CA ASP A 274 14.30 -23.61 -5.13
C ASP A 274 13.34 -23.28 -6.29
N TYR A 275 13.52 -22.13 -6.96
CA TYR A 275 12.68 -21.72 -8.08
C TYR A 275 12.71 -22.73 -9.24
N GLN A 276 11.53 -23.13 -9.71
CA GLN A 276 11.37 -24.03 -10.83
C GLN A 276 10.21 -23.57 -11.72
N LEU A 277 10.43 -23.56 -13.02
CA LEU A 277 9.36 -23.36 -13.99
C LEU A 277 8.63 -24.70 -14.19
N ARG A 278 7.34 -24.74 -13.84
CA ARG A 278 6.54 -25.98 -13.88
C ARG A 278 5.27 -25.77 -14.68
N THR A 279 4.81 -26.85 -15.31
CA THR A 279 3.55 -26.90 -16.05
C THR A 279 2.59 -27.86 -15.36
N PHE A 280 1.42 -27.37 -14.96
CA PHE A 280 0.34 -28.17 -14.38
C PHE A 280 -1.00 -27.82 -15.06
N ALA A 281 -1.75 -28.84 -15.47
CA ALA A 281 -3.05 -28.69 -16.15
C ALA A 281 -3.05 -27.66 -17.31
N GLY A 282 -1.95 -27.60 -18.08
CA GLY A 282 -1.78 -26.67 -19.20
C GLY A 282 -1.38 -25.24 -18.81
N SER A 283 -1.31 -24.91 -17.52
CA SER A 283 -0.79 -23.64 -17.02
C SER A 283 0.69 -23.80 -16.65
N THR A 284 1.53 -22.85 -17.07
CA THR A 284 2.96 -22.81 -16.72
C THR A 284 3.25 -21.61 -15.83
N ALA A 285 3.86 -21.85 -14.69
CA ALA A 285 4.19 -20.84 -13.70
C ALA A 285 5.54 -21.12 -13.03
N TRP A 286 6.18 -20.06 -12.54
CA TRP A 286 7.31 -20.20 -11.62
C TRP A 286 6.78 -20.63 -10.27
N GLU A 287 7.41 -21.63 -9.65
CA GLU A 287 7.10 -22.09 -8.30
C GLU A 287 8.36 -22.10 -7.46
N GLY A 288 8.26 -21.74 -6.18
CA GLY A 288 9.37 -21.78 -5.24
C GLY A 288 8.90 -22.10 -3.82
N LYS A 289 9.82 -22.55 -2.97
CA LYS A 289 9.53 -22.89 -1.57
C LYS A 289 9.56 -21.66 -0.68
N LEU A 290 8.47 -21.47 0.05
CA LEU A 290 8.39 -20.55 1.18
C LEU A 290 8.57 -21.36 2.47
N ALA A 291 9.60 -21.04 3.24
CA ALA A 291 9.76 -21.59 4.59
C ALA A 291 8.77 -20.93 5.56
N HIS A 292 8.15 -21.73 6.42
CA HIS A 292 7.25 -21.25 7.47
C HIS A 292 7.20 -22.23 8.65
N PRO A 293 6.82 -21.77 9.86
CA PRO A 293 6.57 -22.68 10.98
C PRO A 293 5.50 -23.71 10.63
N ALA A 294 5.73 -24.95 11.05
CA ALA A 294 4.85 -26.09 10.83
C ALA A 294 3.44 -25.94 11.45
N ASP A 295 3.28 -25.07 12.44
CA ASP A 295 2.01 -24.78 13.08
C ASP A 295 1.28 -23.57 12.49
N GLN A 296 1.84 -22.96 11.45
CA GLN A 296 1.32 -21.75 10.82
C GLN A 296 0.94 -21.97 9.36
N LEU A 297 -0.03 -21.17 8.90
CA LEU A 297 -0.45 -21.13 7.51
C LEU A 297 0.63 -20.41 6.69
N TRP A 298 1.01 -20.91 5.52
CA TRP A 298 2.11 -20.34 4.73
C TRP A 298 1.93 -18.84 4.45
N TRP A 299 0.69 -18.40 4.22
CA TRP A 299 0.38 -16.99 3.93
C TRP A 299 0.53 -16.06 5.13
N SER A 300 0.73 -16.57 6.36
CA SER A 300 1.13 -15.74 7.50
C SER A 300 2.63 -15.43 7.51
N SER A 301 3.45 -16.23 6.80
CA SER A 301 4.90 -16.06 6.74
C SER A 301 5.36 -15.19 5.57
N ILE A 302 4.44 -14.78 4.70
CA ILE A 302 4.70 -13.86 3.60
C ILE A 302 3.68 -12.72 3.60
N LYS A 303 4.18 -11.49 3.68
CA LYS A 303 3.32 -10.32 3.55
C LYS A 303 2.77 -10.24 2.14
N HIS A 304 1.46 -10.16 2.04
CA HIS A 304 0.76 -10.07 0.77
C HIS A 304 -0.28 -8.96 0.83
N TYR A 305 -0.63 -8.47 -0.35
CA TYR A 305 -1.61 -7.43 -0.58
C TYR A 305 -2.68 -7.94 -1.53
N LYS A 306 -3.90 -7.47 -1.33
CA LYS A 306 -5.05 -7.77 -2.19
C LYS A 306 -5.99 -6.57 -2.16
N SER A 307 -6.58 -6.28 -3.31
CA SER A 307 -7.67 -5.30 -3.44
C SER A 307 -8.78 -5.86 -4.33
N ALA A 308 -9.82 -5.07 -4.56
CA ALA A 308 -10.84 -5.44 -5.56
C ALA A 308 -10.33 -5.34 -7.01
N MET A 309 -9.16 -4.75 -7.24
CA MET A 309 -8.59 -4.54 -8.57
C MET A 309 -7.40 -5.46 -8.87
N CYS A 310 -6.93 -6.25 -7.89
CA CYS A 310 -5.84 -7.19 -8.10
C CYS A 310 -6.01 -8.48 -7.27
N GLY A 311 -5.39 -9.56 -7.75
CA GLY A 311 -5.28 -10.81 -6.98
C GLY A 311 -4.34 -10.67 -5.78
N THR A 312 -4.25 -11.74 -4.98
CA THR A 312 -3.27 -11.80 -3.89
C THR A 312 -1.87 -11.67 -4.46
N SER A 313 -1.15 -10.64 -4.05
CA SER A 313 0.15 -10.27 -4.61
C SER A 313 1.17 -10.02 -3.50
N TRP A 314 2.39 -10.49 -3.68
CA TRP A 314 3.55 -9.98 -2.94
C TRP A 314 4.08 -8.75 -3.68
N VAL A 315 4.46 -7.72 -2.94
CA VAL A 315 4.98 -6.46 -3.49
C VAL A 315 6.38 -6.24 -2.95
N LYS A 316 7.34 -5.95 -3.84
CA LYS A 316 8.72 -5.67 -3.44
C LYS A 316 8.75 -4.44 -2.52
N PRO A 317 9.26 -4.55 -1.27
CA PRO A 317 9.33 -3.41 -0.38
C PRO A 317 10.15 -2.26 -0.98
N LEU A 318 9.65 -1.04 -0.82
CA LEU A 318 10.33 0.17 -1.24
C LEU A 318 11.49 0.45 -0.27
N LEU A 319 12.68 0.62 -0.83
CA LEU A 319 13.95 0.67 -0.11
C LEU A 319 14.19 -0.54 0.82
N GLY A 320 13.54 -1.69 0.57
CA GLY A 320 13.65 -2.87 1.43
C GLY A 320 12.89 -2.81 2.76
N HIS A 321 12.31 -1.65 3.11
CA HIS A 321 11.72 -1.43 4.44
C HIS A 321 10.25 -0.99 4.42
N ILE A 322 9.80 -0.30 3.36
CA ILE A 322 8.42 0.22 3.27
C ILE A 322 7.59 -0.75 2.44
N ASP A 323 6.71 -1.48 3.12
CA ASP A 323 5.99 -2.63 2.57
C ASP A 323 4.45 -2.49 2.70
N ASP A 324 3.96 -1.28 3.00
CA ASP A 324 2.53 -0.96 3.04
C ASP A 324 2.11 -0.14 1.81
N MET A 325 0.96 -0.51 1.22
CA MET A 325 0.49 0.12 -0.02
C MET A 325 0.04 1.56 0.17
N PHE A 326 -0.35 1.97 1.38
CA PHE A 326 -0.81 3.34 1.61
C PHE A 326 0.37 4.32 1.52
N SER A 327 1.49 4.03 2.19
CA SER A 327 2.72 4.83 2.14
C SER A 327 3.31 4.89 0.74
N LEU A 328 3.29 3.76 0.01
CA LEU A 328 3.76 3.69 -1.37
C LEU A 328 2.95 4.63 -2.28
N ASN A 329 1.61 4.55 -2.20
CA ASN A 329 0.74 5.42 -2.99
C ASN A 329 0.82 6.89 -2.58
N LEU A 330 0.99 7.18 -1.29
CA LEU A 330 1.19 8.54 -0.81
C LEU A 330 2.46 9.17 -1.41
N MET A 331 3.54 8.39 -1.53
CA MET A 331 4.78 8.81 -2.18
C MET A 331 4.59 9.02 -3.69
N MET A 332 3.89 8.11 -4.38
CA MET A 332 3.57 8.23 -5.80
C MET A 332 2.74 9.49 -6.09
N LEU A 333 1.70 9.73 -5.30
CA LEU A 333 0.83 10.90 -5.43
C LEU A 333 1.58 12.20 -5.16
N TYR A 334 2.50 12.22 -4.19
CA TYR A 334 3.37 13.36 -3.97
C TYR A 334 4.13 13.70 -5.26
N GLU A 335 4.80 12.72 -5.85
CA GLU A 335 5.61 12.92 -7.05
C GLU A 335 4.78 13.38 -8.25
N LEU A 336 3.61 12.77 -8.50
CA LEU A 336 2.70 13.24 -9.55
C LEU A 336 2.22 14.69 -9.31
N SER A 337 1.96 15.05 -8.04
CA SER A 337 1.58 16.42 -7.71
C SER A 337 2.70 17.42 -7.97
N ILE A 338 3.97 16.98 -7.84
CA ILE A 338 5.13 17.79 -8.14
C ILE A 338 5.29 17.94 -9.65
N LEU A 339 5.22 16.84 -10.40
CA LEU A 339 5.28 16.86 -11.87
C LEU A 339 4.24 17.82 -12.47
N ALA A 340 2.99 17.69 -12.03
CA ALA A 340 1.88 18.49 -12.55
C ALA A 340 1.98 20.00 -12.24
N ARG A 341 2.67 20.40 -11.17
CA ARG A 341 2.74 21.80 -10.72
C ARG A 341 4.07 22.48 -11.03
N TYR A 342 5.16 21.74 -10.96
CA TYR A 342 6.51 22.29 -10.96
C TYR A 342 7.36 21.81 -12.15
N ARG A 343 6.86 20.85 -12.95
CA ARG A 343 7.53 20.37 -14.17
C ARG A 343 6.62 20.51 -15.40
N PRO A 344 6.13 21.74 -15.71
CA PRO A 344 5.11 21.94 -16.76
C PRO A 344 5.57 21.51 -18.16
N ALA A 345 6.87 21.56 -18.47
CA ALA A 345 7.39 21.09 -19.75
C ALA A 345 7.24 19.57 -19.91
N VAL A 346 7.66 18.79 -18.92
CA VAL A 346 7.49 17.32 -18.90
C VAL A 346 6.01 16.97 -18.83
N TRP A 347 5.25 17.63 -17.96
CA TRP A 347 3.81 17.40 -17.82
C TRP A 347 3.06 17.63 -19.14
N ARG A 348 3.39 18.69 -19.88
CA ARG A 348 2.82 18.92 -21.22
C ARG A 348 3.13 17.77 -22.18
N GLN A 349 4.37 17.28 -22.19
CA GLN A 349 4.74 16.14 -23.03
C GLN A 349 3.94 14.87 -22.68
N ILE A 350 3.61 14.68 -21.40
CA ILE A 350 2.75 13.58 -20.94
C ILE A 350 1.31 13.79 -21.42
N ILE A 351 0.75 15.00 -21.31
CA ILE A 351 -0.68 15.20 -21.59
C ILE A 351 -1.01 15.17 -23.09
N GLU A 352 -0.15 15.78 -23.91
CA GLU A 352 -0.43 16.05 -25.33
C GLU A 352 0.79 15.91 -26.26
N GLY A 353 1.93 15.45 -25.73
CA GLY A 353 3.19 15.38 -26.49
C GLY A 353 3.68 13.96 -26.72
N SER A 354 5.01 13.79 -26.78
CA SER A 354 5.64 12.50 -27.13
C SER A 354 5.73 11.51 -25.97
N LEU A 355 5.19 11.85 -24.80
CA LEU A 355 5.15 11.00 -23.60
C LEU A 355 3.70 10.61 -23.25
N ASP A 356 2.80 10.66 -24.23
CA ASP A 356 1.35 10.43 -24.07
C ASP A 356 1.00 9.01 -23.61
N GLN A 357 1.87 8.03 -23.85
CA GLN A 357 1.72 6.69 -23.28
C GLN A 357 1.66 6.71 -21.74
N TYR A 358 2.37 7.64 -21.10
CA TYR A 358 2.34 7.78 -19.64
C TYR A 358 1.05 8.44 -19.14
N ARG A 359 0.34 9.19 -19.97
CA ARG A 359 -1.00 9.69 -19.61
C ARG A 359 -1.97 8.54 -19.40
N ALA A 360 -1.97 7.53 -20.26
CA ALA A 360 -2.82 6.35 -20.09
C ALA A 360 -2.52 5.62 -18.77
N LEU A 361 -1.23 5.50 -18.42
CA LEU A 361 -0.80 4.92 -17.14
C LEU A 361 -1.26 5.75 -15.93
N ILE A 362 -1.18 7.08 -16.00
CA ILE A 362 -1.65 7.99 -14.93
C ILE A 362 -3.18 7.97 -14.82
N GLU A 363 -3.91 7.86 -15.94
CA GLU A 363 -5.36 7.73 -15.94
C GLU A 363 -5.80 6.40 -15.30
N ALA A 364 -5.13 5.30 -15.61
CA ALA A 364 -5.33 4.03 -14.91
C ALA A 364 -5.01 4.17 -13.41
N TYR A 365 -3.92 4.86 -13.06
CA TYR A 365 -3.57 5.10 -11.67
C TYR A 365 -4.62 5.93 -10.92
N ASN A 366 -5.24 6.91 -11.57
CA ASN A 366 -6.33 7.66 -10.95
C ASN A 366 -7.53 6.77 -10.59
N GLN A 367 -7.80 5.69 -11.34
CA GLN A 367 -8.83 4.72 -10.98
C GLN A 367 -8.42 3.89 -9.75
N VAL A 368 -7.14 3.53 -9.66
CA VAL A 368 -6.57 2.90 -8.45
C VAL A 368 -6.75 3.82 -7.25
N VAL A 369 -6.46 5.11 -7.38
CA VAL A 369 -6.62 6.08 -6.30
C VAL A 369 -8.08 6.15 -5.83
N ASP A 370 -9.04 6.28 -6.75
CA ASP A 370 -10.47 6.35 -6.40
C ASP A 370 -10.96 5.11 -5.65
N ARG A 371 -10.48 3.93 -6.05
CA ARG A 371 -10.97 2.65 -5.53
C ARG A 371 -10.20 2.19 -4.28
N VAL A 372 -8.88 2.25 -4.31
CA VAL A 372 -8.01 1.57 -3.33
C VAL A 372 -7.70 2.45 -2.13
N ILE A 373 -7.39 3.73 -2.35
CA ILE A 373 -6.91 4.62 -1.27
C ILE A 373 -7.95 4.85 -0.18
N PRO A 374 -9.25 5.09 -0.49
CA PRO A 374 -10.27 5.18 0.55
C PRO A 374 -10.43 3.88 1.34
N GLU A 375 -10.28 2.71 0.70
CA GLU A 375 -10.37 1.42 1.40
C GLU A 375 -9.20 1.22 2.36
N LEU A 376 -7.97 1.48 1.90
CA LEU A 376 -6.77 1.43 2.75
C LEU A 376 -6.87 2.41 3.93
N ALA A 377 -7.40 3.61 3.69
CA ALA A 377 -7.63 4.58 4.75
C ALA A 377 -8.69 4.11 5.74
N LEU A 378 -9.79 3.54 5.28
CA LEU A 378 -10.83 2.97 6.13
C LEU A 378 -10.26 1.85 7.02
N GLN A 379 -9.41 0.99 6.46
CA GLN A 379 -8.71 -0.05 7.23
C GLN A 379 -7.78 0.57 8.28
N GLY A 380 -6.95 1.56 7.91
CA GLY A 380 -6.04 2.22 8.84
C GLY A 380 -6.75 2.97 9.97
N ILE A 381 -7.85 3.67 9.66
CA ILE A 381 -8.65 4.43 10.63
C ILE A 381 -9.41 3.49 11.57
N SER A 382 -10.11 2.49 11.04
CA SER A 382 -10.86 1.53 11.85
C SER A 382 -9.94 0.61 12.65
N GLY A 383 -8.78 0.24 12.12
CA GLY A 383 -7.96 -0.86 12.63
C GLY A 383 -8.56 -2.24 12.32
N GLN A 384 -9.49 -2.33 11.38
CA GLN A 384 -10.12 -3.58 10.96
C GLN A 384 -9.83 -3.85 9.49
N ARG A 385 -9.75 -5.13 9.12
CA ARG A 385 -9.76 -5.53 7.72
C ARG A 385 -11.09 -5.13 7.09
N VAL A 386 -11.04 -4.53 5.91
CA VAL A 386 -12.24 -4.17 5.13
C VAL A 386 -12.24 -5.00 3.87
N THR A 387 -13.43 -5.40 3.44
CA THR A 387 -13.64 -5.98 2.12
C THR A 387 -14.91 -5.39 1.55
N ALA A 388 -14.81 -4.73 0.40
CA ALA A 388 -15.96 -4.14 -0.28
C ALA A 388 -16.22 -4.87 -1.59
N THR A 389 -17.40 -5.49 -1.71
CA THR A 389 -17.79 -6.32 -2.84
C THR A 389 -19.17 -5.97 -3.37
N THR A 390 -19.40 -6.27 -4.65
CA THR A 390 -20.71 -6.10 -5.28
C THR A 390 -21.67 -7.19 -4.82
N ALA A 391 -22.96 -6.84 -4.70
CA ALA A 391 -24.02 -7.81 -4.43
C ALA A 391 -24.03 -8.92 -5.49
N GLY A 392 -24.22 -10.17 -5.05
CA GLY A 392 -24.22 -11.35 -5.94
C GLY A 392 -22.83 -11.86 -6.36
N SER A 393 -21.74 -11.23 -5.92
CA SER A 393 -20.39 -11.79 -6.09
C SER A 393 -20.20 -13.07 -5.27
N MET A 394 -19.26 -13.93 -5.66
CA MET A 394 -18.89 -15.14 -4.90
C MET A 394 -18.42 -14.84 -3.46
N PHE A 395 -18.06 -13.59 -3.18
CA PHE A 395 -17.61 -13.12 -1.87
C PHE A 395 -18.69 -12.35 -1.10
N ALA A 396 -19.90 -12.20 -1.65
CA ALA A 396 -21.03 -11.63 -0.93
C ALA A 396 -21.64 -12.68 0.03
N PRO A 397 -22.14 -12.27 1.21
CA PRO A 397 -22.87 -13.17 2.09
C PRO A 397 -24.16 -13.60 1.40
N VAL A 398 -24.47 -14.89 1.52
CA VAL A 398 -25.68 -15.54 0.95
C VAL A 398 -26.91 -15.14 1.72
#